data_AF-A0A1G2Q9U8-F1
#
_entry.id   AF-A0A1G2Q9U8-F1
#
_cell.length_a   1.000
_cell.length_b   1.000
_cell.length_c   1.000
_cell.angle_alpha   90.00
_cell.angle_beta   90.00
_cell.angle_gamma   90.00
#
_symmetry.space_group_name_H-M   'P 1'
#
loop_
_entity.id
_entity.type
_entity.pdbx_description
1 polymer ?
#
loop_
_entity_poly.entity_id
_entity_poly.type
_entity_poly.pdbx_seq_one_letter_code
_entity_poly.pdbx_strand_id
1 'polypeptide(L)'
;MAAENELIQVASGISAETLKSIGAGFTIAIGGMFPALAIGRLAAKAMESIGRNPEASSKVQTAMILAIAFCEAIAIYALVMALIIKFV
;
A
#
# COMPACT_ATOMS: atom_id res chain seq x y z
N MET A 1 -25.48 21.60 -29.21
CA MET A 1 -24.07 21.66 -28.77
C MET A 1 -23.93 21.67 -27.24
N ALA A 2 -24.43 22.65 -26.48
CA ALA A 2 -24.37 22.62 -25.00
C ALA A 2 -25.22 21.49 -24.36
N ALA A 3 -26.46 21.30 -24.82
CA ALA A 3 -27.36 20.24 -24.32
C ALA A 3 -26.90 18.81 -24.68
N GLU A 4 -26.12 18.66 -25.75
CA GLU A 4 -25.56 17.38 -26.20
C GLU A 4 -24.39 16.95 -25.32
N ASN A 5 -23.63 17.92 -24.81
CA ASN A 5 -22.51 17.73 -23.89
C ASN A 5 -22.99 17.30 -22.49
N GLU A 6 -24.13 17.82 -22.04
CA GLU A 6 -24.80 17.38 -20.80
C GLU A 6 -25.37 15.96 -20.93
N LEU A 7 -25.96 15.63 -22.08
CA LEU A 7 -26.45 14.27 -22.37
C LEU A 7 -25.33 13.22 -22.38
N ILE A 8 -24.15 13.55 -22.91
CA ILE A 8 -22.97 12.66 -22.87
C ILE A 8 -22.46 12.49 -21.44
N GLN A 9 -22.43 13.55 -20.63
CA GLN A 9 -22.04 13.51 -19.21
C GLN A 9 -22.97 12.63 -18.36
N VAL A 10 -24.28 12.66 -18.63
CA VAL A 10 -25.28 11.84 -17.93
C VAL A 10 -25.29 10.39 -18.45
N ALA A 11 -24.97 10.16 -19.74
CA ALA A 11 -24.88 8.83 -20.34
C ALA A 11 -23.59 8.08 -19.98
N SER A 12 -22.47 8.78 -19.76
CA SER A 12 -21.23 8.20 -19.25
C SER A 12 -21.28 8.16 -17.71
N GLY A 13 -21.89 7.11 -17.14
CA GLY A 13 -22.07 6.93 -15.69
C GLY A 13 -20.79 6.80 -14.83
N ILE A 14 -19.64 7.27 -15.32
CA ILE A 14 -18.37 7.29 -14.59
C ILE A 14 -17.77 8.69 -14.74
N SER A 15 -17.85 9.48 -13.68
CA SER A 15 -17.17 10.78 -13.60
C SER A 15 -15.67 10.59 -13.41
N ALA A 16 -14.87 11.58 -13.82
CA ALA A 16 -13.43 11.59 -13.58
C ALA A 16 -13.09 11.49 -12.08
N GLU A 17 -13.93 12.06 -11.21
CA GLU A 17 -13.78 11.99 -9.76
C GLU A 17 -13.96 10.55 -9.23
N THR A 18 -14.91 9.80 -9.80
CA THR A 18 -15.09 8.38 -9.50
C THR A 18 -13.86 7.56 -9.92
N LEU A 19 -13.30 7.83 -11.10
CA LEU A 19 -12.07 7.17 -11.57
C LEU A 19 -10.86 7.47 -10.68
N LYS A 20 -10.67 8.73 -10.27
CA LYS A 20 -9.60 9.11 -9.33
C LYS A 20 -9.76 8.39 -7.99
N SER A 21 -10.98 8.33 -7.45
CA SER A 21 -11.26 7.67 -6.17
C SER A 21 -11.02 6.16 -6.23
N ILE A 22 -11.45 5.51 -7.30
CA ILE A 22 -11.19 4.09 -7.55
C ILE A 22 -9.69 3.84 -7.72
N GLY A 23 -9.01 4.64 -8.55
CA GLY A 23 -7.57 4.52 -8.80
C GLY A 23 -6.72 4.69 -7.54
N ALA A 24 -7.05 5.67 -6.70
CA ALA A 24 -6.39 5.87 -5.41
C ALA A 24 -6.61 4.67 -4.47
N GLY A 25 -7.85 4.17 -4.38
CA GLY A 25 -8.18 2.99 -3.56
C GLY A 25 -7.43 1.73 -3.99
N PHE A 26 -7.37 1.45 -5.30
CA PHE A 26 -6.61 0.31 -5.84
C PHE A 26 -5.11 0.46 -5.62
N THR A 27 -4.57 1.66 -5.75
CA THR A 27 -3.15 1.93 -5.52
C THR A 27 -2.75 1.58 -4.09
N ILE A 28 -3.55 1.99 -3.10
CA ILE A 28 -3.34 1.61 -1.68
C ILE A 28 -3.50 0.11 -1.49
N ALA A 29 -4.60 -0.47 -2.01
CA ALA A 29 -4.91 -1.88 -1.78
C ALA A 29 -3.80 -2.80 -2.28
N ILE A 30 -3.32 -2.58 -3.50
CA ILE A 30 -2.26 -3.39 -4.10
C ILE A 30 -0.90 -3.03 -3.45
N GLY A 31 -0.62 -1.74 -3.31
CA GLY A 31 0.66 -1.26 -2.77
C GLY A 31 0.90 -1.62 -1.31
N GLY A 32 -0.15 -1.76 -0.49
CA GLY A 32 -0.07 -2.18 0.91
C GLY A 32 -0.12 -3.69 1.12
N MET A 33 -0.74 -4.45 0.20
CA MET A 33 -0.90 -5.90 0.36
C MET A 33 0.43 -6.66 0.40
N PHE A 34 1.36 -6.35 -0.51
CA PHE A 34 2.64 -7.06 -0.57
C PHE A 34 3.56 -6.75 0.63
N PRO A 35 3.74 -5.48 1.05
CA PRO A 35 4.45 -5.15 2.28
C PRO A 35 3.86 -5.84 3.51
N ALA A 36 2.53 -5.83 3.67
CA ALA A 36 1.87 -6.49 4.80
C ALA A 36 2.19 -8.00 4.87
N LEU A 37 2.12 -8.69 3.73
CA LEU A 37 2.49 -10.11 3.63
C LEU A 37 3.98 -10.36 3.92
N ALA A 38 4.86 -9.49 3.41
CA ALA A 38 6.30 -9.59 3.66
C ALA A 38 6.64 -9.38 5.14
N ILE A 39 6.07 -8.34 5.76
CA ILE A 39 6.24 -8.01 7.18
C ILE A 39 5.77 -9.17 8.06
N GLY A 40 4.59 -9.74 7.79
CA GLY A 40 4.08 -10.89 8.55
C GLY A 40 5.04 -12.09 8.49
N ARG A 41 5.61 -12.38 7.33
CA ARG A 41 6.60 -13.46 7.16
C ARG A 41 7.93 -13.15 7.85
N LEU A 42 8.44 -11.93 7.72
CA LEU A 42 9.67 -11.48 8.38
C LEU A 42 9.55 -11.60 9.90
N ALA A 43 8.45 -11.10 10.46
CA ALA A 43 8.17 -11.18 11.89
C ALA A 43 8.06 -12.63 12.38
N ALA A 44 7.30 -13.47 11.68
CA ALA A 44 7.18 -14.89 12.04
C ALA A 44 8.54 -15.60 12.05
N LYS A 45 9.38 -15.37 11.04
CA LYS A 45 10.73 -15.97 10.97
C LYS A 45 11.69 -15.42 12.01
N ALA A 46 11.60 -14.15 12.34
CA ALA A 46 12.35 -13.59 13.45
C ALA A 46 11.94 -14.25 14.77
N MET A 47 10.64 -14.43 15.04
CA MET A 47 10.16 -15.09 16.26
C MET A 47 10.59 -16.56 16.34
N GLU A 48 10.53 -17.30 15.23
CA GLU A 48 11.06 -18.68 15.16
C GLU A 48 12.56 -18.72 15.50
N SER A 49 13.34 -17.78 14.94
CA SER A 49 14.79 -17.70 15.20
C SER A 49 15.11 -17.35 16.64
N ILE A 50 14.37 -16.40 17.23
CA ILE A 50 14.52 -15.99 18.62
C ILE A 50 14.15 -17.13 19.57
N GLY A 51 13.06 -17.85 19.29
CA GLY A 51 12.65 -19.01 20.08
C GLY A 51 13.68 -20.15 20.07
N ARG A 52 14.42 -20.33 18.96
CA ARG A 52 15.50 -21.33 18.86
C ARG A 52 16.80 -20.88 19.51
N ASN A 53 17.11 -19.59 19.45
CA ASN A 53 18.31 -19.02 20.06
C ASN A 53 17.99 -17.69 20.76
N PRO A 54 17.57 -17.74 22.03
CA PRO A 54 17.20 -16.55 22.80
C PRO A 54 18.34 -15.55 22.98
N GLU A 55 19.59 -16.02 23.03
CA GLU A 55 20.78 -15.17 23.21
C GLU A 55 21.02 -14.24 22.00
N ALA A 56 20.55 -14.64 20.81
CA ALA A 56 20.65 -13.85 19.59
C ALA A 56 19.52 -12.81 19.43
N SER A 57 18.59 -12.71 20.38
CA SER A 57 17.34 -11.95 20.23
C SER A 57 17.54 -10.51 19.77
N SER A 58 18.43 -9.77 20.42
CA SER A 58 18.70 -8.36 20.09
C SER A 58 19.17 -8.19 18.64
N LYS A 59 20.11 -9.04 18.18
CA LYS A 59 20.63 -8.98 16.80
C LYS A 59 19.56 -9.30 15.76
N VAL A 60 18.74 -10.33 16.03
CA VAL A 60 17.63 -10.72 15.15
C VAL A 60 16.58 -9.62 15.09
N GLN A 61 16.23 -9.01 16.22
CA GLN A 61 15.25 -7.92 16.29
C GLN A 61 15.73 -6.70 15.50
N THR A 62 17.00 -6.30 15.62
CA THR A 62 17.56 -5.20 14.83
C THR A 62 17.47 -5.46 13.33
N ALA A 63 17.87 -6.66 12.89
CA ALA A 63 17.79 -7.02 11.47
C ALA A 63 16.33 -7.08 10.96
N MET A 64 15.41 -7.61 11.78
CA MET A 64 13.98 -7.67 11.48
C MET A 64 13.39 -6.26 11.30
N ILE A 65 13.64 -5.34 12.23
CA ILE A 65 13.12 -3.97 12.17
C ILE A 65 13.63 -3.26 10.92
N LEU A 66 14.91 -3.40 10.58
CA LEU A 66 15.48 -2.82 9.36
C LEU A 66 14.79 -3.37 8.10
N ALA A 67 14.58 -4.68 8.03
CA ALA A 67 13.88 -5.30 6.90
C ALA A 67 12.42 -4.82 6.80
N ILE A 68 11.71 -4.73 7.93
CA ILE A 68 10.34 -4.19 7.98
C ILE A 68 10.31 -2.74 7.52
N ALA A 69 11.26 -1.90 7.92
CA ALA A 69 11.32 -0.51 7.49
C ALA A 69 11.48 -0.36 5.98
N PHE A 70 12.25 -1.22 5.32
CA PHE A 70 12.34 -1.24 3.86
C PHE A 70 11.04 -1.70 3.19
N CYS A 71 10.33 -2.69 3.75
CA CYS A 71 9.00 -3.06 3.27
C CYS A 71 8.02 -1.88 3.39
N GLU A 72 8.06 -1.17 4.52
CA GLU A 72 7.15 -0.06 4.77
C GLU A 72 7.43 1.13 3.86
N ALA A 73 8.68 1.37 3.44
CA ALA A 73 9.01 2.40 2.46
C ALA A 73 8.25 2.20 1.13
N ILE A 74 8.01 0.96 0.72
CA ILE A 74 7.22 0.64 -0.48
C ILE A 74 5.74 0.95 -0.26
N ALA A 75 5.20 0.62 0.92
CA ALA A 75 3.82 0.94 1.29
C ALA A 75 3.59 2.47 1.33
N ILE A 76 4.54 3.21 1.89
CA ILE A 76 4.52 4.68 1.93
C ILE A 76 4.58 5.27 0.51
N TYR A 77 5.38 4.69 -0.39
CA TYR A 77 5.39 5.15 -1.79
C TYR A 77 4.03 4.97 -2.46
N ALA A 78 3.35 3.85 -2.23
CA ALA A 78 1.99 3.64 -2.71
C ALA A 78 0.99 4.63 -2.08
N LEU A 79 1.13 4.95 -0.80
CA LEU A 79 0.34 5.98 -0.13
C LEU A 79 0.52 7.35 -0.78
N VAL A 80 1.76 7.76 -1.03
CA VAL A 80 2.07 9.03 -1.69
C VAL A 80 1.43 9.07 -3.09
N MET A 81 1.57 8.00 -3.87
CA MET A 81 0.98 7.94 -5.21
C MET A 81 -0.56 8.01 -5.18
N ALA A 82 -1.21 7.33 -4.23
CA ALA A 82 -2.66 7.41 -4.08
C ALA A 82 -3.14 8.82 -3.71
N LEU A 83 -2.39 9.53 -2.86
CA LEU A 83 -2.70 10.93 -2.53
C LEU A 83 -2.55 11.83 -3.75
N ILE A 84 -1.51 11.63 -4.56
CA ILE A 84 -1.33 12.37 -5.81
C ILE A 84 -2.51 12.11 -6.76
N ILE A 85 -2.92 10.85 -6.96
CA ILE A 85 -4.07 10.51 -7.83
C ILE A 85 -5.36 11.17 -7.33
N LYS A 86 -5.56 11.26 -6.02
CA LYS A 86 -6.79 11.79 -5.43
C LYS A 86 -6.86 13.32 -5.44
N PHE A 87 -5.74 13.99 -5.18
CA PHE A 87 -5.73 15.43 -4.86
C PHE A 87 -5.05 16.31 -5.90
N VAL A 88 -4.32 15.73 -6.86
CA VAL A 88 -3.70 16.41 -8.00
C VAL A 88 -4.45 16.02 -9.27
#